data_AF-A0A3M1LZF7-F1
#
_entry.id   AF-A0A3M1LZF7-F1
#
_cell.length_a   1.000
_cell.length_b   1.000
_cell.length_c   1.000
_cell.angle_alpha   90.00
_cell.angle_beta   90.00
_cell.angle_gamma   90.00
#
_symmetry.space_group_name_H-M   'P 1'
#
loop_
_entity.id
_entity.type
_entity.pdbx_description
1 polymer ?
#
loop_
_entity_poly.entity_id
_entity_poly.type
_entity_poly.pdbx_seq_one_letter_code
_entity_poly.pdbx_strand_id
1 'polypeptide(L)' 'MNLDPKIPSGPLEEKWQRHKNELKLVSPANKRKFKILVVGTGLAGASAAATLAELGYNVHVFTYHDSPRRAHSIAAQG' A
#
# COMPACT_ATOMS: atom_id res chain seq x y z
N MET A 1 14.00 3.37 27.10
CA MET A 1 13.31 3.23 25.81
C MET A 1 11.94 2.65 26.10
N ASN A 2 10.85 3.38 25.82
CA ASN A 2 9.50 2.89 26.09
C ASN A 2 9.00 2.16 24.84
N LEU A 3 8.77 0.84 24.93
CA LEU A 3 8.27 0.03 23.82
C LEU A 3 6.74 0.02 23.93
N ASP A 4 6.08 0.78 23.05
CA ASP A 4 4.63 0.73 22.89
C ASP A 4 4.28 -0.23 21.74
N PRO A 5 3.78 -1.45 22.05
CA PRO A 5 3.47 -2.44 21.03
C PRO A 5 2.13 -2.18 20.31
N LYS A 6 1.36 -1.15 20.69
CA LYS A 6 0.06 -0.80 20.10
C LYS A 6 -0.91 -1.99 19.97
N ILE A 7 -0.92 -2.85 20.97
CA ILE A 7 -1.78 -4.04 21.00
C ILE A 7 -3.24 -3.58 21.12
N PRO A 8 -4.16 -4.10 20.29
CA PRO A 8 -5.57 -3.73 20.41
C PRO A 8 -6.17 -4.10 21.77
N SER A 9 -7.13 -3.30 22.21
CA SER A 9 -7.86 -3.50 23.46
C SER A 9 -8.87 -4.64 23.38
N GLY A 10 -9.31 -5.15 24.53
CA GLY A 10 -10.38 -6.14 24.65
C GLY A 10 -9.91 -7.58 24.95
N PRO A 11 -10.85 -8.52 25.14
CA PRO A 11 -10.58 -9.93 25.43
C PRO A 11 -9.72 -10.58 24.34
N LEU A 12 -8.81 -11.48 24.72
CA LEU A 12 -7.83 -12.07 23.79
C LEU A 12 -8.49 -12.78 22.60
N GLU A 13 -9.57 -13.51 22.84
CA GLU A 13 -10.31 -14.27 21.82
C GLU A 13 -10.90 -13.38 20.72
N GLU A 14 -11.42 -12.20 21.10
CA GLU A 14 -12.08 -11.28 20.17
C GLU A 14 -11.18 -10.14 19.68
N LYS A 15 -10.02 -9.95 20.30
CA LYS A 15 -9.16 -8.76 20.19
C LYS A 15 -8.94 -8.29 18.75
N TRP A 16 -8.51 -9.20 17.88
CA TRP A 16 -8.18 -8.87 16.49
C TRP A 16 -9.42 -8.72 15.60
N GLN A 17 -10.46 -9.53 15.86
CA GLN A 17 -11.73 -9.40 15.13
C GLN A 17 -12.39 -8.06 15.44
N ARG A 18 -12.46 -7.70 16.71
CA ARG A 18 -12.96 -6.41 17.17
C ARG A 18 -12.16 -5.26 16.58
N HIS A 19 -10.82 -5.32 16.65
CA HIS A 19 -9.97 -4.29 16.06
C HIS A 19 -10.28 -4.07 14.57
N LYS A 20 -10.36 -5.15 13.79
CA LYS A 20 -10.68 -5.10 12.36
C LYS A 20 -12.07 -4.48 12.10
N ASN A 21 -13.07 -4.82 12.91
CA ASN A 21 -14.42 -4.30 12.79
C ASN A 21 -14.53 -2.80 13.15
N GLU A 22 -13.67 -2.32 14.05
CA GLU A 22 -13.63 -0.91 14.47
C GLU A 22 -12.79 -0.02 13.52
N LEU A 23 -12.04 -0.60 12.59
CA LEU A 23 -11.26 0.17 11.61
C LEU A 23 -12.19 1.00 10.71
N LYS A 24 -11.78 2.23 10.44
CA LYS A 24 -12.50 3.12 9.54
C LYS A 24 -12.47 2.56 8.12
N LEU A 25 -13.64 2.31 7.55
CA LEU A 25 -13.77 1.85 6.18
C LEU A 25 -13.30 2.90 5.18
N VAL A 26 -12.60 2.44 4.15
CA VAL A 26 -12.28 3.24 2.98
C VAL A 26 -13.40 3.07 1.96
N SER A 27 -14.05 4.18 1.62
CA SER A 27 -15.15 4.25 0.66
C SER A 27 -14.76 5.15 -0.51
N PRO A 28 -15.43 5.06 -1.68
CA PRO A 28 -15.13 5.93 -2.81
C PRO A 28 -15.09 7.43 -2.46
N ALA A 29 -15.91 7.87 -1.50
CA ALA A 29 -15.97 9.25 -1.04
C ALA A 29 -14.72 9.73 -0.27
N ASN A 30 -13.92 8.82 0.31
CA ASN A 30 -12.76 9.17 1.14
C ASN A 30 -11.41 8.69 0.58
N LYS A 31 -11.37 7.92 -0.52
CA LYS A 31 -10.13 7.41 -1.15
C LYS A 31 -9.09 8.51 -1.42
N ARG A 32 -9.53 9.68 -1.90
CA ARG A 32 -8.66 10.84 -2.20
C ARG A 32 -7.93 11.40 -0.96
N LYS A 33 -8.40 11.11 0.25
CA LYS A 33 -7.74 11.52 1.50
C LYS A 33 -6.47 10.71 1.78
N PHE A 34 -6.35 9.52 1.18
CA PHE A 34 -5.23 8.63 1.40
C PHE A 34 -4.19 8.83 0.29
N LYS A 35 -2.93 8.96 0.71
CA LYS A 35 -1.78 8.98 -0.18
C LYS A 35 -1.13 7.60 -0.17
N ILE A 36 -0.93 7.04 -1.35
CA ILE A 36 -0.27 5.75 -1.53
C ILE A 36 1.11 6.01 -2.13
N LEU A 37 2.14 5.51 -1.47
CA LEU A 37 3.51 5.55 -1.96
C LEU A 37 3.85 4.17 -2.52
N VAL A 38 4.09 4.09 -3.83
CA VAL A 38 4.56 2.86 -4.48
C VAL A 38 6.05 3.02 -4.71
N VAL A 39 6.86 2.12 -4.15
CA VAL A 39 8.32 2.13 -4.32
C VAL A 39 8.70 0.99 -5.27
N GLY A 40 9.22 1.37 -6.44
CA GLY A 40 9.56 0.49 -7.55
C GLY A 40 8.56 0.62 -8.71
N THR A 41 9.07 0.82 -9.92
CA THR A 41 8.31 0.93 -11.18
C THR A 41 8.44 -0.30 -12.09
N GLY A 42 8.75 -1.47 -11.52
CA GLY A 42 8.69 -2.74 -12.26
C GLY A 42 7.24 -3.12 -12.60
N LEU A 43 7.04 -4.27 -13.26
CA LEU A 43 5.70 -4.73 -13.70
C LEU A 43 4.65 -4.67 -12.58
N ALA A 44 4.96 -5.21 -11.41
CA ALA A 44 4.02 -5.21 -10.28
C ALA A 44 3.76 -3.79 -9.73
N GLY A 45 4.81 -2.97 -9.60
CA GLY A 45 4.69 -1.62 -9.05
C GLY A 45 3.91 -0.68 -9.96
N ALA A 46 4.19 -0.71 -11.27
CA ALA A 46 3.46 0.06 -12.27
C ALA A 46 1.98 -0.37 -12.35
N SER A 47 1.70 -1.68 -12.40
CA SER A 47 0.32 -2.19 -12.43
C SER A 47 -0.44 -1.86 -11.15
N ALA A 48 0.17 -1.99 -9.97
CA ALA A 48 -0.46 -1.62 -8.71
C ALA A 48 -0.76 -0.11 -8.66
N ALA A 49 0.19 0.73 -9.09
CA ALA A 49 0.01 2.17 -9.11
C ALA A 49 -1.13 2.60 -10.04
N ALA A 50 -1.18 2.03 -11.25
CA ALA A 50 -2.24 2.30 -12.22
C ALA A 50 -3.62 1.93 -11.66
N THR A 51 -3.79 0.69 -11.18
CA THR A 51 -5.05 0.22 -10.60
C THR A 51 -5.50 1.08 -9.42
N LEU A 52 -4.59 1.48 -8.53
CA LEU A 52 -4.92 2.31 -7.38
C LEU A 52 -5.25 3.75 -7.78
N ALA A 53 -4.58 4.30 -8.78
CA ALA A 53 -4.90 5.62 -9.31
C ALA A 53 -6.28 5.64 -9.99
N GLU A 54 -6.61 4.62 -10.78
CA GLU A 54 -7.95 4.44 -11.39
C GLU A 54 -9.05 4.36 -10.33
N LEU A 55 -8.77 3.71 -9.19
CA LEU A 55 -9.69 3.66 -8.06
C LEU A 55 -9.88 5.01 -7.34
N GLY A 56 -9.12 6.04 -7.70
CA GLY A 56 -9.23 7.41 -7.20
C GLY A 56 -8.36 7.73 -5.98
N TYR A 57 -7.33 6.93 -5.71
CA TYR A 57 -6.33 7.25 -4.68
C TYR A 57 -5.31 8.27 -5.19
N ASN A 58 -4.70 9.03 -4.28
CA ASN A 58 -3.55 9.86 -4.62
C ASN A 58 -2.29 9.00 -4.57
N VAL A 59 -1.81 8.55 -5.73
CA VAL A 59 -0.67 7.64 -5.83
C VAL A 59 0.58 8.39 -6.26
N HIS A 60 1.66 8.26 -5.48
CA HIS A 60 2.99 8.72 -5.85
C HIS A 60 3.88 7.50 -6.05
N VAL A 61 4.51 7.40 -7.22
CA VAL A 61 5.39 6.29 -7.56
C VAL A 61 6.83 6.76 -7.56
N PHE A 62 7.66 6.09 -6.79
CA PHE A 62 9.08 6.38 -6.67
C PHE A 62 9.85 5.22 -7.25
N THR A 63 10.85 5.51 -8.06
CA THR A 63 11.84 4.51 -8.45
C THR A 63 13.22 5.13 -8.34
N TYR A 64 14.16 4.31 -7.90
CA TYR A 64 15.56 4.66 -7.89
C TYR A 64 16.29 3.60 -8.70
N HIS A 65 16.73 4.00 -9.90
CA HIS A 65 17.55 3.15 -10.75
C HIS A 65 18.89 3.83 -10.97
N ASP A 66 19.95 3.09 -10.68
CA ASP A 66 21.35 3.47 -10.89
C ASP A 66 21.71 3.57 -12.39
N SER A 67 20.94 2.90 -13.27
CA SER A 67 20.99 3.11 -14.73
C SER A 67 19.69 2.64 -15.42
N PRO A 68 19.31 3.23 -16.59
CA PRO A 68 18.09 2.86 -17.33
C PRO A 68 18.00 1.38 -17.70
N ARG A 69 19.15 0.69 -17.81
CA ARG A 69 19.22 -0.70 -18.27
C ARG A 69 18.66 -1.70 -17.24
N ARG A 70 18.65 -1.38 -15.95
CA ARG A 70 18.23 -2.29 -14.85
C ARG A 70 16.74 -2.23 -14.49
N ALA A 71 15.95 -1.38 -15.15
CA ALA A 71 14.49 -1.35 -15.00
C ALA A 71 13.78 -2.43 -15.85
N HIS A 72 14.52 -3.18 -16.66
CA HIS A 72 13.97 -4.28 -17.46
C HIS A 72 13.70 -5.48 -16.56
N SER A 73 12.42 -5.84 -16.44
CA SER A 73 12.01 -7.13 -15.89
C SER A 73 12.48 -8.23 -16.85
N ILE A 74 13.31 -9.16 -16.37
CA ILE A 74 13.67 -10.39 -17.11
C ILE A 74 12.40 -11.15 -17.54
N ALA A 75 11.32 -11.09 -16.75
CA ALA A 75 10.04 -11.74 -17.05
C ALA A 75 9.22 -11.07 -18.18
N ALA A 76 9.66 -9.92 -18.71
CA ALA A 76 9.02 -9.24 -19.84
C ALA A 76 9.75 -9.49 -21.18
N GLN A 77 10.82 -10.28 -21.16
CA GLN A 77 11.52 -10.73 -22.37
C GLN A 77 10.82 -11.99 -22.88
N GLY A 78 9.83 -11.79 -23.75
CA GLY A 78 9.35 -12.84 -24.65
C GLY A 78 10.36 -13.16 -25.75
#